data_AF-A0A6L5EHS8-F1
#
_entry.id   AF-A0A6L5EHS8-F1
#
_cell.length_a   1.000
_cell.length_b   1.000
_cell.length_c   1.000
_cell.angle_alpha   90.00
_cell.angle_beta   90.00
_cell.angle_gamma   90.00
#
_symmetry.space_group_name_H-M   'P 1'
#
loop_
_entity.id
_entity.type
_entity.pdbx_description
1 polymer ?
#
loop_
_entity_poly.entity_id
_entity_poly.type
_entity_poly.pdbx_seq_one_letter_code
_entity_poly.pdbx_strand_id
1 'polypeptide(L)'
;IFFTSGGTEGNNTTIIGYCLRHQEQGKHIITTAIEHHAVLETIDYLVQHFGFEATIIQPENQEITAQQIQKALRDDTILVSTMFANNETGNLLPIAEIGQILKQHPA
;
A
#
# COMPACT_ATOMS: atom_id res chain seq x y z
N ILE A 1 10.25 6.60 -16.95
CA ILE A 1 11.11 5.69 -16.15
C ILE A 1 12.02 6.57 -15.32
N PHE A 2 11.98 6.43 -14.00
CA PHE A 2 12.88 7.12 -13.07
C PHE A 2 13.92 6.11 -12.58
N PHE A 3 15.20 6.49 -12.60
CA PHE A 3 16.26 5.65 -12.06
C PHE A 3 16.46 5.96 -10.59
N THR A 4 16.43 4.93 -9.75
CA THR A 4 16.76 4.97 -8.32
C THR A 4 17.92 4.01 -8.05
N SER A 5 18.52 4.10 -6.86
CA SER A 5 19.58 3.19 -6.39
C SER A 5 19.09 1.77 -6.09
N GLY A 6 17.78 1.55 -5.98
CA GLY A 6 17.20 0.22 -5.74
C GLY A 6 15.73 0.26 -5.32
N GLY A 7 15.20 -0.91 -4.93
CA GLY A 7 13.79 -1.08 -4.54
C GLY A 7 13.42 -0.26 -3.30
N THR A 8 14.30 -0.18 -2.30
CA THR A 8 14.06 0.63 -1.08
C THR A 8 13.91 2.11 -1.40
N GLU A 9 14.79 2.69 -2.22
CA GLU A 9 14.64 4.09 -2.64
C GLU A 9 13.39 4.26 -3.50
N GLY A 10 13.12 3.36 -4.45
CA GLY A 10 11.95 3.43 -5.32
C GLY A 10 10.61 3.41 -4.55
N ASN A 11 10.49 2.51 -3.57
CA ASN A 11 9.31 2.41 -2.70
C ASN A 11 9.14 3.69 -1.89
N ASN A 12 10.20 4.16 -1.23
CA ASN A 12 10.18 5.41 -0.45
C ASN A 12 9.79 6.62 -1.31
N THR A 13 10.45 6.81 -2.45
CA THR A 13 10.18 7.93 -3.37
C THR A 13 8.72 7.93 -3.82
N THR A 14 8.18 6.76 -4.16
CA THR A 14 6.81 6.65 -4.65
C THR A 14 5.80 6.89 -3.53
N ILE A 15 5.91 6.18 -2.41
CA ILE A 15 4.94 6.23 -1.32
C ILE A 15 4.93 7.61 -0.66
N ILE A 16 6.10 8.12 -0.24
CA ILE A 16 6.20 9.43 0.41
C ILE A 16 5.79 10.53 -0.56
N GLY A 17 6.36 10.52 -1.77
CA GLY A 17 6.10 11.56 -2.77
C GLY A 17 4.63 11.64 -3.15
N TYR A 18 3.99 10.49 -3.39
CA TYR A 18 2.57 10.44 -3.72
C TYR A 18 1.71 10.91 -2.55
N CYS A 19 1.91 10.36 -1.35
CA CYS A 19 1.08 10.67 -0.19
C CYS A 19 1.17 12.15 0.19
N LEU A 20 2.37 12.71 0.30
CA LEU A 20 2.53 14.13 0.65
C LEU A 20 1.95 15.07 -0.42
N ARG A 21 2.00 14.68 -1.70
CA ARG A 21 1.43 15.47 -2.79
C ARG A 21 -0.10 15.49 -2.78
N HIS A 22 -0.73 14.41 -2.32
CA HIS A 22 -2.19 14.21 -2.37
C HIS A 22 -2.86 14.26 -0.99
N GLN A 23 -2.15 14.65 0.06
CA GLN A 23 -2.64 14.65 1.44
C GLN A 23 -3.91 15.48 1.70
N GLU A 24 -4.24 16.43 0.82
CA GLU A 24 -5.48 17.22 0.87
C GLU A 24 -6.71 16.43 0.38
N GLN A 25 -6.50 15.34 -0.37
CA GLN A 25 -7.56 14.46 -0.88
C GLN A 25 -7.95 13.40 0.16
N GLY A 26 -7.06 13.13 1.11
CA GLY A 26 -7.23 12.14 2.15
C GLY A 26 -5.90 11.77 2.78
N LYS A 27 -5.96 11.09 3.93
CA LYS A 27 -4.78 10.69 4.69
C LYS A 27 -4.79 9.20 5.03
N HIS A 28 -5.59 8.41 4.33
CA HIS A 28 -5.69 6.98 4.56
C HIS A 28 -4.90 6.17 3.54
N ILE A 29 -4.14 5.22 4.05
CA ILE A 29 -3.34 4.27 3.29
C ILE A 29 -3.78 2.85 3.68
N ILE A 30 -3.95 1.97 2.71
CA ILE A 30 -4.13 0.54 2.93
C ILE A 30 -2.83 -0.17 2.53
N THR A 31 -2.36 -1.06 3.38
CA THR A 31 -1.20 -1.92 3.09
C THR A 31 -1.41 -3.31 3.66
N THR A 32 -0.49 -4.23 3.42
CA THR A 32 -0.54 -5.61 3.93
C THR A 32 0.55 -5.86 4.97
N ALA A 33 0.28 -6.72 5.95
CA ALA A 33 1.26 -7.07 6.99
C ALA A 33 2.47 -7.86 6.46
N ILE A 34 2.36 -8.40 5.24
CA ILE A 34 3.39 -9.21 4.60
C ILE A 34 4.32 -8.39 3.70
N GLU A 35 4.20 -7.07 3.73
CA GLU A 35 5.07 -6.17 2.99
C GLU A 35 6.54 -6.21 3.41
N HIS A 36 7.42 -5.83 2.49
CA HIS A 36 8.83 -5.64 2.83
C HIS A 36 8.99 -4.44 3.79
N HIS A 37 9.98 -4.48 4.69
CA HIS A 37 10.24 -3.40 5.66
C HIS A 37 10.38 -2.01 5.01
N ALA A 38 10.98 -1.95 3.81
CA ALA A 38 11.08 -0.73 3.01
C ALA A 38 9.74 -0.11 2.55
N VAL A 39 8.60 -0.77 2.80
CA VAL A 39 7.25 -0.22 2.61
C VAL A 39 6.64 0.09 3.99
N LEU A 40 6.70 -0.87 4.92
CA LEU A 40 6.11 -0.72 6.25
C LEU A 40 6.73 0.45 7.03
N GLU A 41 8.05 0.59 7.04
CA GLU A 41 8.75 1.70 7.71
C GLU A 41 8.42 3.05 7.05
N THR A 42 8.24 3.07 5.73
CA THR A 42 7.85 4.27 4.98
C THR A 42 6.45 4.73 5.34
N ILE A 43 5.51 3.79 5.48
CA ILE A 43 4.13 4.09 5.89
C ILE A 43 4.11 4.54 7.35
N ASP A 44 4.85 3.86 8.24
CA ASP A 44 4.98 4.24 9.65
C ASP A 44 5.55 5.67 9.79
N TYR A 45 6.56 6.02 8.99
CA TYR A 45 7.08 7.39 8.91
C TYR A 45 6.00 8.41 8.54
N LEU A 46 5.13 8.11 7.56
CA LEU A 46 4.01 8.98 7.19
C LEU A 46 2.97 9.12 8.32
N VAL A 47 2.67 8.02 9.01
CA VAL A 47 1.75 8.01 10.16
C VAL A 47 2.30 8.87 11.30
N GLN A 48 3.55 8.65 11.70
CA GLN A 48 4.17 9.32 12.85
C GLN A 48 4.43 10.81 12.63
N HIS A 49 4.76 11.22 11.40
CA HIS A 49 5.25 12.58 11.15
C HIS A 49 4.30 13.47 10.35
N PHE A 50 3.34 12.90 9.62
CA PHE A 50 2.47 13.66 8.71
C PHE A 50 0.97 13.44 8.97
N GLY A 51 0.63 12.67 10.00
CA GLY A 51 -0.75 12.44 10.44
C GLY A 51 -1.55 11.57 9.48
N PHE A 52 -0.89 10.66 8.78
CA PHE A 52 -1.57 9.62 8.00
C PHE A 52 -2.15 8.54 8.92
N GLU A 53 -3.16 7.84 8.43
CA GLU A 53 -3.69 6.63 9.02
C GLU A 53 -3.41 5.45 8.10
N ALA A 54 -3.00 4.32 8.66
CA ALA A 54 -2.71 3.11 7.90
C ALA A 54 -3.60 1.95 8.37
N THR A 55 -4.35 1.35 7.44
CA THR A 55 -4.98 0.06 7.65
C THR A 55 -4.06 -1.04 7.14
N ILE A 56 -3.58 -1.89 8.05
CA ILE A 56 -2.69 -3.01 7.74
C ILE A 56 -3.50 -4.30 7.68
N ILE A 57 -3.68 -4.85 6.47
CA ILE A 57 -4.41 -6.10 6.24
C ILE A 57 -3.57 -7.28 6.70
N GLN A 58 -4.16 -8.10 7.58
CA GLN A 58 -3.58 -9.35 8.05
C GLN A 58 -3.96 -10.49 7.10
N PRO A 59 -3.05 -11.45 6.84
CA PRO A 59 -3.37 -12.63 6.06
C PRO A 59 -4.41 -13.49 6.78
N GLU A 60 -5.43 -13.93 6.05
CA GLU A 60 -6.40 -14.92 6.50
C GLU A 60 -6.07 -16.25 5.83
N ASN A 61 -5.87 -17.30 6.62
CA ASN A 61 -5.40 -18.61 6.11
C ASN A 61 -4.12 -18.52 5.27
N GLN A 62 -3.17 -17.65 5.67
CA GLN A 62 -1.90 -17.38 4.98
C GLN A 62 -2.03 -16.63 3.64
N GLU A 63 -3.21 -16.11 3.32
CA GLU A 63 -3.47 -15.41 2.07
C GLU A 63 -4.01 -13.99 2.31
N ILE A 64 -3.64 -13.07 1.42
CA ILE A 64 -4.28 -11.75 1.31
C ILE A 64 -5.24 -11.82 0.14
N THR A 65 -6.48 -11.43 0.37
CA THR A 65 -7.52 -11.43 -0.68
C THR A 65 -7.89 -9.99 -1.08
N ALA A 66 -8.27 -9.82 -2.34
CA ALA A 66 -8.76 -8.53 -2.83
C ALA A 66 -10.04 -8.07 -2.09
N GLN A 67 -10.82 -9.02 -1.56
CA GLN A 67 -12.01 -8.72 -0.75
C GLN A 67 -11.66 -8.03 0.57
N GLN A 68 -10.54 -8.39 1.21
CA GLN A 68 -10.08 -7.71 2.43
C GLN A 68 -9.72 -6.25 2.13
N ILE A 69 -9.06 -5.99 0.99
CA ILE A 69 -8.77 -4.63 0.52
C ILE A 69 -10.08 -3.87 0.28
N GLN A 70 -11.05 -4.47 -0.44
CA GLN A 70 -12.34 -3.84 -0.69
C GLN A 70 -13.06 -3.44 0.59
N LYS A 71 -13.05 -4.29 1.63
CA LYS A 71 -13.68 -4.01 2.92
C LYS A 71 -12.98 -2.90 3.71
N ALA A 72 -11.69 -2.71 3.49
CA ALA A 72 -10.88 -1.68 4.14
C ALA A 72 -10.91 -0.33 3.42
N LEU A 73 -11.40 -0.29 2.16
CA LEU A 73 -11.55 0.96 1.41
C LEU A 73 -12.48 1.92 2.14
N ARG A 74 -12.02 3.17 2.18
CA ARG A 74 -12.73 4.34 2.69
C ARG A 74 -12.73 5.41 1.62
N ASP A 75 -13.71 6.30 1.63
CA ASP A 75 -13.81 7.41 0.66
C ASP A 75 -12.56 8.32 0.65
N ASP A 76 -11.84 8.42 1.76
CA ASP A 76 -10.60 9.20 1.93
C ASP A 76 -9.30 8.37 1.73
N THR A 77 -9.41 7.13 1.24
CA THR A 77 -8.25 6.31 0.89
C THR A 77 -7.58 6.89 -0.34
N ILE A 78 -6.28 7.18 -0.23
CA ILE A 78 -5.51 7.73 -1.34
C ILE A 78 -4.50 6.75 -1.92
N LEU A 79 -4.16 5.67 -1.18
CA LEU A 79 -3.16 4.71 -1.62
C LEU A 79 -3.49 3.30 -1.12
N VAL A 80 -3.43 2.34 -2.03
CA VAL A 80 -3.32 0.92 -1.71
C VAL A 80 -1.92 0.44 -2.11
N SER A 81 -1.13 0.00 -1.13
CA SER A 81 0.21 -0.55 -1.32
C SER A 81 0.18 -2.06 -1.08
N THR A 82 0.69 -2.82 -2.06
CA THR A 82 0.79 -4.28 -1.97
C THR A 82 1.96 -4.77 -2.83
N MET A 83 2.77 -5.68 -2.29
CA MET A 83 3.78 -6.41 -3.04
C MET A 83 3.12 -7.26 -4.12
N PHE A 84 3.80 -7.43 -5.25
CA PHE A 84 3.29 -8.29 -6.32
C PHE A 84 3.44 -9.77 -5.99
N ALA A 85 4.60 -10.13 -5.46
CA ALA A 85 4.93 -11.48 -5.00
C ALA A 85 5.56 -11.36 -3.62
N ASN A 86 5.17 -12.25 -2.73
CA ASN A 86 5.83 -12.38 -1.45
C ASN A 86 7.23 -12.99 -1.65
N ASN A 87 8.26 -12.24 -1.26
CA ASN A 87 9.65 -12.61 -1.45
C ASN A 87 10.14 -13.69 -0.48
N GLU A 88 9.35 -14.06 0.53
CA GLU A 88 9.65 -15.12 1.48
C GLU A 88 8.95 -16.44 1.10
N THR A 89 7.68 -16.39 0.70
CA THR A 89 6.88 -17.58 0.36
C THR A 89 6.77 -17.85 -1.15
N GLY A 90 7.03 -16.85 -1.98
CA GLY A 90 6.85 -16.93 -3.44
C GLY A 90 5.40 -16.77 -3.92
N ASN A 91 4.45 -16.58 -3.00
CA ASN A 91 3.03 -16.44 -3.34
C ASN A 91 2.76 -15.13 -4.09
N LEU A 92 1.97 -15.20 -5.16
CA LEU A 92 1.46 -14.02 -5.86
C LEU A 92 0.28 -13.44 -5.10
N LEU A 93 0.26 -12.11 -4.97
CA LEU A 93 -0.88 -11.40 -4.40
C LEU A 93 -1.91 -11.07 -5.50
N PRO A 94 -3.20 -10.88 -5.15
CA PRO A 94 -4.28 -10.69 -6.12
C PRO A 94 -4.32 -9.27 -6.70
N ILE A 95 -3.22 -8.83 -7.32
CA ILE A 95 -3.04 -7.46 -7.85
C ILE A 95 -4.04 -7.14 -8.96
N ALA A 96 -4.38 -8.12 -9.81
CA ALA A 96 -5.32 -7.93 -10.91
C ALA A 96 -6.74 -7.67 -10.37
N GLU A 97 -7.16 -8.44 -9.37
CA GLU A 97 -8.44 -8.29 -8.70
C GLU A 97 -8.51 -6.98 -7.91
N ILE A 98 -7.44 -6.63 -7.18
CA ILE A 98 -7.33 -5.33 -6.49
C ILE A 98 -7.47 -4.19 -7.49
N GLY A 99 -6.75 -4.24 -8.62
CA GLY A 99 -6.87 -3.24 -9.68
C GLY A 99 -8.28 -3.14 -10.26
N GLN A 100 -9.01 -4.25 -10.36
CA GLN A 100 -10.40 -4.23 -10.82
C GLN A 100 -11.35 -3.56 -9.82
N ILE A 101 -11.14 -3.74 -8.52
CA ILE A 101 -11.89 -3.06 -7.45
C ILE A 101 -11.60 -1.54 -7.49
N LEU A 102 -10.33 -1.17 -7.67
CA LEU A 102 -9.90 0.23 -7.65
C LEU A 102 -10.33 1.03 -8.89
N LYS A 103 -10.78 0.41 -9.98
CA LYS A 103 -11.31 1.16 -11.14
C LYS A 103 -12.45 2.13 -10.81
N GLN A 104 -13.16 1.89 -9.71
CA GLN A 104 -14.28 2.73 -9.25
C GLN A 104 -13.89 3.61 -8.04
N HIS A 105 -12.62 3.61 -7.64
CA HIS A 105 -12.10 4.33 -6.48
C HIS A 105 -10.94 5.25 -6.92
N PRO A 106 -10.75 6.45 -6.32
CA PRO A 106 -9.63 7.33 -6.66
C PRO A 106 -8.25 6.83 -6.20
N ALA A 107 -8.21 5.86 -5.29
CA ALA A 107 -6.98 5.23 -4.76
C ALA A 107 -6.30 4.28 -5.76
#